data_AF-A0A412KNN0-F1
#
_entry.id   AF-A0A412KNN0-F1
#
_cell.length_a   1.000
_cell.length_b   1.000
_cell.length_c   1.000
_cell.angle_alpha   90.00
_cell.angle_beta   90.00
_cell.angle_gamma   90.00
#
_symmetry.space_group_name_H-M   'P 1'
#
loop_
_entity.id
_entity.type
_entity.pdbx_description
1 polymer ?
#
loop_
_entity_poly.entity_id
_entity_poly.type
_entity_poly.pdbx_seq_one_letter_code
_entity_poly.pdbx_strand_id
1 'polypeptide(L)'
;MEAKQFGQFIAGMRKEKKMTQAELAEKIHVTDKAISRWERGLGFPDIQTLEPLAQALGISVLELMRSEKKKPAGDMDTTETQYTQKEVAEMLQNADDISKQLKKQDKNANIIAGILVIGVGALAWATKIASLGGGLVLGGLSAAVFVSLWYFFQNIDDEESRRIYGVASILSIGILVSLVNYIWGDRVAEWIPGGIERTEQIFWTLWYLFMIAMMMVGTIRCVRRQRQKKEKKYKTVLFTGIMAAIMFATLWQYQNTMQGQRRNMGIWSGAQQYAETLLKKDKNLENDWLIGDESWRDGKNTYQVRLTYYADADAEKEGRESEYQYIIRFDEIEGYLIKSEGVPEKE
;
A
#
# COMPACT_ATOMS: atom_id res chain seq x y z
N MET A 1 -22.56 29.69 10.24
CA MET A 1 -22.63 31.13 10.50
C MET A 1 -23.10 31.80 9.22
N GLU A 2 -24.26 32.44 9.23
CA GLU A 2 -24.74 33.17 8.06
C GLU A 2 -24.00 34.50 7.93
N ALA A 3 -23.40 34.77 6.77
CA ALA A 3 -22.59 35.98 6.55
C ALA A 3 -23.37 37.28 6.81
N LYS A 4 -24.69 37.25 6.56
CA LYS A 4 -25.59 38.38 6.80
C LYS A 4 -25.78 38.67 8.28
N GLN A 5 -25.95 37.65 9.12
CA GLN A 5 -26.08 37.77 10.57
C GLN A 5 -24.77 38.30 11.18
N PHE A 6 -23.64 37.78 10.72
CA PHE A 6 -22.30 38.23 11.12
C PHE A 6 -22.06 39.71 10.78
N GLY A 7 -22.38 40.12 9.55
CA GLY A 7 -22.27 41.51 9.13
C GLY A 7 -23.16 42.47 9.93
N GLN A 8 -24.41 42.08 10.19
CA GLN A 8 -25.34 42.86 11.01
C GLN A 8 -24.85 42.99 12.46
N PHE A 9 -24.25 41.93 13.01
CA PHE A 9 -23.67 41.96 14.34
C PHE A 9 -22.49 42.93 14.44
N ILE A 10 -21.54 42.89 13.49
CA ILE A 10 -20.44 43.86 13.43
C ILE A 10 -20.97 45.29 13.34
N ALA A 11 -21.95 45.54 12.46
CA ALA A 11 -22.55 46.85 12.29
C ALA A 11 -23.24 47.34 13.59
N GLY A 12 -23.91 46.44 14.31
CA GLY A 12 -24.54 46.72 15.60
C GLY A 12 -23.51 47.10 16.67
N MET A 13 -22.48 46.29 16.83
CA MET A 13 -21.38 46.53 17.79
C MET A 13 -20.66 47.85 17.51
N ARG A 14 -20.38 48.14 16.23
CA ARG A 14 -19.73 49.39 15.82
C ARG A 14 -20.59 50.60 16.17
N LYS A 15 -21.89 50.54 15.88
CA LYS A 15 -22.85 51.63 16.16
C LYS A 15 -23.02 51.86 17.66
N GLU A 16 -23.03 50.81 18.47
CA GLU A 16 -23.11 50.92 19.92
C GLU A 16 -21.91 51.67 20.51
N LYS A 17 -20.73 51.47 19.91
CA LYS A 17 -19.50 52.21 20.24
C LYS A 17 -19.37 53.56 19.53
N LYS A 18 -20.41 54.00 18.81
CA LYS A 18 -20.45 55.28 18.07
C LYS A 18 -19.29 55.48 17.08
N MET A 19 -18.79 54.39 16.49
CA MET A 19 -17.69 54.46 15.52
C MET A 19 -18.22 54.53 14.08
N THR A 20 -17.55 55.27 13.19
CA THR A 20 -17.77 55.19 11.74
C THR A 20 -17.10 53.94 11.16
N GLN A 21 -17.47 53.55 9.93
CA GLN A 21 -16.80 52.42 9.25
C GLN A 21 -15.32 52.72 9.00
N ALA A 22 -14.97 53.98 8.73
CA ALA A 22 -13.59 54.44 8.54
C ALA A 22 -12.79 54.36 9.84
N GLU A 23 -13.36 54.79 10.97
CA GLU A 23 -12.70 54.71 12.28
C GLU A 23 -12.46 53.27 12.74
N LEU A 24 -13.40 52.36 12.49
CA LEU A 24 -13.20 50.94 12.77
C LEU A 24 -12.11 50.35 11.87
N ALA A 25 -12.11 50.71 10.58
CA ALA A 25 -11.12 50.27 9.62
C ALA A 25 -9.70 50.72 9.99
N GLU A 26 -9.55 51.98 10.42
CA GLU A 26 -8.28 52.53 10.90
C GLU A 26 -7.75 51.78 12.12
N LYS A 27 -8.62 51.49 13.10
CA LYS A 27 -8.24 50.78 14.33
C LYS A 27 -7.71 49.37 14.12
N ILE A 28 -8.12 48.70 13.04
CA ILE A 28 -7.71 47.32 12.75
C ILE A 28 -6.84 47.22 11.48
N HIS A 29 -6.37 48.35 10.97
CA HIS A 29 -5.49 48.47 9.80
C HIS A 29 -6.04 47.80 8.53
N VAL A 30 -7.34 47.98 8.26
CA VAL A 30 -7.99 47.54 7.01
C VAL A 30 -8.61 48.71 6.26
N THR A 31 -9.14 48.45 5.07
CA THR A 31 -9.89 49.46 4.32
C THR A 31 -11.33 49.57 4.82
N ASP A 32 -11.89 50.76 4.80
CA ASP A 32 -13.32 51.04 5.02
C ASP A 32 -14.23 50.18 4.13
N LYS A 33 -13.80 49.92 2.88
CA LYS A 33 -14.45 49.01 1.95
C LYS A 33 -14.52 47.58 2.48
N ALA A 34 -13.50 47.10 3.19
CA ALA A 34 -13.51 45.77 3.81
C ALA A 34 -14.59 45.68 4.90
N ILE A 35 -14.66 46.67 5.79
CA ILE A 35 -15.70 46.77 6.82
C ILE A 35 -17.10 46.80 6.16
N SER A 36 -17.29 47.63 5.14
CA SER A 36 -18.56 47.74 4.40
C SER A 36 -18.95 46.42 3.71
N ARG A 37 -17.99 45.62 3.23
CA ARG A 37 -18.27 44.30 2.65
C ARG A 37 -18.69 43.30 3.72
N TRP A 38 -18.03 43.29 4.87
CA TRP A 38 -18.38 42.40 5.99
C TRP A 38 -19.75 42.76 6.56
N GLU A 39 -20.03 44.04 6.80
CA GLU A 39 -21.32 44.50 7.34
C GLU A 39 -22.52 44.17 6.43
N ARG A 40 -22.28 44.09 5.11
CA ARG A 40 -23.30 43.67 4.12
C ARG A 40 -23.38 42.15 3.94
N GLY A 41 -22.54 41.37 4.60
CA GLY A 41 -22.47 39.91 4.46
C GLY A 41 -21.89 39.43 3.13
N LEU A 42 -21.09 40.27 2.45
CA LEU A 42 -20.48 39.97 1.14
C LEU A 42 -19.06 39.39 1.26
N GLY A 43 -18.72 38.86 2.44
CA GLY A 43 -17.43 38.25 2.76
C GLY A 43 -17.17 38.20 4.26
N PHE A 44 -16.11 37.51 4.65
CA PHE A 44 -15.65 37.40 6.02
C PHE A 44 -14.26 38.03 6.20
N PRO A 45 -13.93 38.51 7.41
CA PRO A 45 -12.56 38.83 7.79
C PRO A 45 -11.68 37.58 7.76
N ASP A 46 -10.39 37.76 7.44
CA ASP A 46 -9.39 36.70 7.52
C ASP A 46 -9.07 36.38 8.99
N ILE A 47 -8.49 35.20 9.25
CA ILE A 47 -8.19 34.70 10.59
C ILE A 47 -7.33 35.67 11.40
N GLN A 48 -6.38 36.35 10.74
CA GLN A 48 -5.50 37.34 11.37
C GLN A 48 -6.24 38.63 11.76
N THR A 49 -7.37 38.91 11.13
CA THR A 49 -8.18 40.12 11.38
C THR A 49 -9.30 39.90 12.40
N LEU A 50 -9.58 38.64 12.79
CA LEU A 50 -10.62 38.31 13.76
C LEU A 50 -10.31 38.83 15.18
N GLU A 51 -9.07 38.66 15.64
CA GLU A 51 -8.66 39.11 16.97
C GLU A 51 -8.62 40.65 17.08
N PRO A 52 -7.99 41.40 16.14
CA PRO A 52 -8.05 42.86 16.15
C PRO A 52 -9.48 43.41 16.07
N LEU A 53 -10.35 42.78 15.26
CA LEU A 53 -11.76 43.17 15.15
C LEU A 53 -12.53 42.96 16.45
N ALA A 54 -12.34 41.81 17.10
CA ALA A 54 -12.98 41.52 18.40
C ALA A 54 -12.53 42.51 19.49
N GLN A 55 -11.22 42.82 19.54
CA GLN A 55 -10.65 43.80 20.47
C GLN A 55 -11.21 45.21 20.23
N ALA A 56 -11.24 45.68 18.98
CA ALA A 56 -11.82 46.98 18.63
C ALA A 56 -13.30 47.09 19.01
N LEU A 57 -14.07 46.02 18.80
CA LEU A 57 -15.48 45.92 19.15
C LEU A 57 -15.73 45.62 20.64
N GLY A 58 -14.69 45.30 21.43
CA GLY A 58 -14.78 45.05 22.88
C GLY A 58 -15.57 43.80 23.23
N ILE A 59 -15.47 42.77 22.40
CA ILE A 59 -16.12 41.46 22.56
C ILE A 59 -15.08 40.36 22.46
N SER A 60 -15.42 39.17 22.92
CA SER A 60 -14.58 38.00 22.70
C SER A 60 -14.64 37.54 21.23
N VAL A 61 -13.56 36.90 20.75
CA VAL A 61 -13.54 36.27 19.41
C VAL A 61 -14.68 35.25 19.29
N LEU A 62 -15.05 34.58 20.39
CA LEU A 62 -16.17 33.64 20.41
C LEU A 62 -17.52 34.32 20.16
N GLU A 63 -17.79 35.47 20.79
CA GLU A 63 -19.00 36.26 20.55
C GLU A 63 -19.05 36.79 19.13
N LEU A 64 -17.90 37.22 18.58
CA LEU A 64 -17.78 37.63 17.19
C LEU A 64 -18.12 36.47 16.23
N MET A 65 -17.59 35.28 16.49
CA MET A 65 -17.89 34.08 15.68
C MET A 65 -19.33 33.60 15.85
N ARG A 66 -19.96 33.80 17.00
CA ARG A 66 -21.38 33.43 17.21
C ARG A 66 -22.35 34.51 16.71
N SER A 67 -21.86 35.71 16.42
CA SER A 67 -22.68 36.88 16.04
C SER A 67 -23.74 37.22 17.09
N GLU A 68 -23.44 36.94 18.36
CA GLU A 68 -24.34 37.08 19.50
C GLU A 68 -23.58 37.63 20.71
N LYS A 69 -24.13 38.66 21.35
CA LYS A 69 -23.61 39.19 22.61
C LYS A 69 -24.00 38.27 23.77
N LYS A 70 -23.05 37.94 24.63
CA LYS A 70 -23.38 37.32 25.91
C LYS A 70 -24.15 38.33 26.78
N LYS A 71 -25.37 38.01 27.20
CA LYS A 71 -26.11 38.82 28.17
C LYS A 71 -25.35 38.83 29.51
N PRO A 72 -25.28 39.97 30.23
CA PRO A 72 -24.74 39.97 31.58
C PRO A 72 -25.64 39.10 32.47
N ALA A 73 -24.99 38.24 33.27
CA ALA A 73 -25.62 37.18 34.03
C ALA A 73 -26.71 37.72 34.97
N GLY A 74 -27.95 37.33 34.69
CA GLY A 74 -29.09 37.39 35.60
C GLY A 74 -29.81 36.06 35.49
N ASP A 75 -29.57 35.22 36.49
CA ASP A 75 -30.21 33.95 36.83
C ASP A 75 -30.20 32.77 35.85
N MET A 76 -29.77 31.64 36.43
CA MET A 76 -29.51 30.34 35.87
C MET A 76 -30.69 29.72 35.13
N ASP A 77 -30.47 29.34 33.87
CA ASP A 77 -30.60 27.95 33.42
C ASP A 77 -29.84 27.80 32.09
N THR A 78 -28.75 27.04 32.07
CA THR A 78 -28.12 26.56 30.82
C THR A 78 -27.05 25.51 31.13
N THR A 79 -27.37 24.27 30.81
CA THR A 79 -26.40 23.32 30.25
C THR A 79 -25.81 23.88 28.96
N GLU A 80 -24.87 24.82 29.04
CA GLU A 80 -23.97 25.17 27.92
C GLU A 80 -22.57 25.48 28.46
N THR A 81 -21.62 24.68 28.00
CA THR A 81 -20.24 24.59 28.47
C THR A 81 -19.53 25.95 28.44
N GLN A 82 -19.36 26.54 29.61
CA GLN A 82 -18.67 27.80 29.81
C GLN A 82 -17.16 27.52 29.85
N TYR A 83 -16.46 27.65 28.73
CA TYR A 83 -15.02 27.43 28.72
C TYR A 83 -14.27 28.58 29.40
N THR A 84 -13.41 28.25 30.35
CA THR A 84 -12.61 29.20 31.14
C THR A 84 -11.39 29.65 30.33
N GLN A 85 -10.83 30.86 30.59
CA GLN A 85 -9.61 31.34 29.90
C GLN A 85 -8.45 30.34 29.98
N LYS A 86 -8.39 29.57 31.07
CA LYS A 86 -7.43 28.49 31.27
C LYS A 86 -7.62 27.34 30.26
N GLU A 87 -8.87 26.98 29.97
CA GLU A 87 -9.20 25.94 28.99
C GLU A 87 -8.94 26.42 27.56
N VAL A 88 -9.18 27.70 27.24
CA VAL A 88 -8.80 28.28 25.94
C VAL A 88 -7.27 28.30 25.77
N ALA A 89 -6.53 28.64 26.82
CA ALA A 89 -5.06 28.58 26.82
C ALA A 89 -4.55 27.13 26.67
N GLU A 90 -5.17 26.17 27.37
CA GLU A 90 -4.87 24.75 27.21
C GLU A 90 -5.23 24.23 25.80
N MET A 91 -6.32 24.69 25.19
CA MET A 91 -6.67 24.34 23.81
C MET A 91 -5.69 24.92 22.79
N LEU A 92 -5.22 26.16 22.98
CA LEU A 92 -4.21 26.78 22.14
C LEU A 92 -2.83 26.12 22.31
N GLN A 93 -2.45 25.76 23.54
CA GLN A 93 -1.23 25.00 23.80
C GLN A 93 -1.31 23.60 23.19
N ASN A 94 -2.44 22.90 23.36
CA ASN A 94 -2.66 21.61 22.72
C ASN A 94 -2.66 21.72 21.19
N ALA A 95 -3.20 22.80 20.60
CA ALA A 95 -3.16 23.03 19.17
C ALA A 95 -1.73 23.29 18.66
N ASP A 96 -0.93 24.07 19.39
CA ASP A 96 0.49 24.28 19.08
C ASP A 96 1.30 22.99 19.20
N ASP A 97 1.05 22.20 20.26
CA ASP A 97 1.66 20.89 20.47
C ASP A 97 1.25 19.87 19.40
N ILE A 98 -0.01 19.85 18.96
CA ILE A 98 -0.48 19.05 17.82
C ILE A 98 0.27 19.49 16.55
N SER A 99 0.40 20.79 16.29
CA SER A 99 1.12 21.29 15.11
C SER A 99 2.61 20.90 15.12
N LYS A 100 3.24 20.94 16.30
CA LYS A 100 4.63 20.49 16.51
C LYS A 100 4.76 18.98 16.37
N GLN A 101 3.80 18.20 16.85
CA GLN A 101 3.77 16.76 16.69
C GLN A 101 3.62 16.35 15.22
N LEU A 102 2.77 17.02 14.45
CA LEU A 102 2.62 16.82 13.01
C LEU A 102 3.94 17.12 12.28
N LYS A 103 4.55 18.29 12.53
CA LYS A 103 5.86 18.65 11.94
C LYS A 103 6.97 17.64 12.29
N LYS A 104 6.95 17.08 13.50
CA LYS A 104 7.91 16.07 13.93
C LYS A 104 7.66 14.71 13.27
N GLN A 105 6.40 14.31 13.09
CA GLN A 105 6.03 13.12 12.33
C GLN A 105 6.44 13.23 10.86
N ASP A 106 6.19 14.37 10.21
CA ASP A 106 6.59 14.62 8.82
C ASP A 106 8.12 14.56 8.65
N LYS A 107 8.85 15.14 9.60
CA LYS A 107 10.32 15.09 9.60
C LYS A 107 10.84 13.66 9.73
N ASN A 108 10.23 12.84 10.60
CA ASN A 108 10.63 11.44 10.77
C ASN A 108 10.32 10.59 9.53
N ALA A 109 9.15 10.79 8.91
CA ALA A 109 8.77 10.10 7.67
C ALA A 109 9.74 10.43 6.53
N ASN A 110 10.11 11.71 6.36
CA ASN A 110 11.05 12.14 5.33
C ASN A 110 12.48 11.61 5.55
N ILE A 111 12.94 11.51 6.81
CA ILE A 111 14.24 10.91 7.11
C ILE A 111 14.25 9.42 6.76
N ILE A 112 13.21 8.67 7.15
CA ILE A 112 13.12 7.24 6.83
C ILE A 112 13.01 7.02 5.32
N ALA A 113 12.23 7.87 4.62
CA ALA A 113 12.16 7.87 3.17
C ALA A 113 13.54 8.07 2.53
N GLY A 114 14.31 9.08 2.97
CA GLY A 114 15.66 9.32 2.48
C GLY A 114 16.61 8.14 2.69
N ILE A 115 16.56 7.50 3.88
CA ILE A 115 17.34 6.28 4.17
C ILE A 115 16.94 5.13 3.25
N LEU A 116 15.64 4.94 2.99
CA LEU A 116 15.14 3.90 2.09
C LEU A 116 15.57 4.14 0.64
N VAL A 117 15.52 5.38 0.15
CA VAL A 117 15.98 5.72 -1.21
C VAL A 117 17.45 5.37 -1.38
N ILE A 118 18.28 5.80 -0.42
CA ILE A 118 19.73 5.59 -0.48
C ILE A 118 20.06 4.11 -0.28
N GLY A 119 19.43 3.45 0.70
CA GLY A 119 19.69 2.06 1.04
C GLY A 119 19.32 1.10 -0.10
N VAL A 120 18.08 1.20 -0.62
CA VAL A 120 17.62 0.36 -1.74
C VAL A 120 18.40 0.69 -3.01
N GLY A 121 18.69 1.97 -3.27
CA GLY A 121 19.48 2.38 -4.43
C GLY A 121 20.92 1.87 -4.39
N ALA A 122 21.58 1.93 -3.24
CA ALA A 122 22.93 1.41 -3.04
C ALA A 122 22.98 -0.11 -3.18
N LEU A 123 21.96 -0.82 -2.66
CA LEU A 123 21.86 -2.27 -2.76
C LEU A 123 21.66 -2.72 -4.21
N ALA A 124 20.77 -2.06 -4.94
CA ALA A 124 20.50 -2.33 -6.36
C ALA A 124 21.73 -2.06 -7.24
N TRP A 125 22.53 -1.04 -6.91
CA TRP A 125 23.78 -0.73 -7.60
C TRP A 125 24.90 -1.73 -7.26
N ALA A 126 25.10 -2.05 -5.97
CA ALA A 126 26.15 -2.96 -5.51
C ALA A 126 25.99 -4.38 -6.05
N THR A 127 24.75 -4.84 -6.18
CA THR A 127 24.41 -6.14 -6.76
C THR A 127 24.45 -6.16 -8.29
N LYS A 128 24.79 -5.04 -8.95
CA LYS A 128 24.74 -4.83 -10.42
C LYS A 128 23.38 -5.14 -11.04
N ILE A 129 22.35 -5.06 -10.21
CA ILE A 129 20.96 -5.35 -10.56
C ILE A 129 20.36 -4.17 -11.33
N ALA A 130 20.75 -2.93 -11.04
CA ALA A 130 20.41 -1.72 -11.83
C ALA A 130 21.60 -0.76 -12.00
N SER A 131 21.52 0.12 -13.00
CA SER A 131 22.38 1.30 -13.08
C SER A 131 22.15 2.23 -11.88
N LEU A 132 23.09 3.11 -11.57
CA LEU A 132 22.96 4.07 -10.46
C LEU A 132 21.64 4.87 -10.54
N GLY A 133 21.25 5.28 -11.76
CA GLY A 133 19.98 5.95 -12.01
C GLY A 133 18.76 5.06 -11.79
N GLY A 134 18.79 3.81 -12.25
CA GLY A 134 17.71 2.85 -12.03
C GLY A 134 17.53 2.49 -10.56
N GLY A 135 18.62 2.30 -9.82
CA GLY A 135 18.60 2.03 -8.38
C GLY A 135 17.97 3.16 -7.57
N LEU A 136 18.26 4.42 -7.92
CA LEU A 136 17.63 5.58 -7.29
C LEU A 136 16.13 5.68 -7.57
N VAL A 137 15.68 5.34 -8.78
CA VAL A 137 14.25 5.28 -9.14
C VAL A 137 13.53 4.22 -8.30
N LEU A 138 14.13 3.03 -8.13
CA LEU A 138 13.59 1.96 -7.29
C LEU A 138 13.55 2.34 -5.81
N GLY A 139 14.61 2.99 -5.32
CA GLY A 139 14.64 3.55 -3.97
C GLY A 139 13.53 4.59 -3.77
N GLY A 140 13.32 5.48 -4.74
CA GLY A 140 12.26 6.47 -4.74
C GLY A 140 10.86 5.86 -4.68
N LEU A 141 10.58 4.86 -5.51
CA LEU A 141 9.30 4.15 -5.51
C LEU A 141 9.08 3.37 -4.20
N SER A 142 10.11 2.72 -3.68
CA SER A 142 10.05 2.00 -2.40
C SER A 142 9.77 2.95 -1.24
N ALA A 143 10.41 4.13 -1.23
CA ALA A 143 10.15 5.18 -0.26
C ALA A 143 8.74 5.75 -0.40
N ALA A 144 8.22 5.93 -1.62
CA ALA A 144 6.85 6.38 -1.85
C ALA A 144 5.81 5.39 -1.30
N VAL A 145 6.01 4.08 -1.53
CA VAL A 145 5.17 3.02 -0.93
C VAL A 145 5.21 3.11 0.59
N PHE A 146 6.42 3.19 1.17
CA PHE A 146 6.60 3.22 2.61
C PHE A 146 5.97 4.46 3.26
N VAL A 147 6.18 5.64 2.70
CA VAL A 147 5.62 6.90 3.19
C VAL A 147 4.11 6.89 3.08
N SER A 148 3.57 6.43 1.95
CA SER A 148 2.12 6.33 1.74
C SER A 148 1.48 5.39 2.77
N LEU A 149 2.09 4.23 3.02
CA LEU A 149 1.62 3.29 4.05
C LEU A 149 1.78 3.87 5.46
N TRP A 150 2.90 4.54 5.74
CA TRP A 150 3.17 5.17 7.03
C TRP A 150 2.11 6.21 7.39
N TYR A 151 1.79 7.12 6.46
CA TYR A 151 0.73 8.11 6.64
C TYR A 151 -0.67 7.49 6.68
N PHE A 152 -0.93 6.50 5.81
CA PHE A 152 -2.19 5.74 5.86
C PHE A 152 -2.43 5.12 7.25
N PHE A 153 -1.37 4.61 7.89
CA PHE A 153 -1.45 4.01 9.21
C PHE A 153 -1.50 5.01 10.37
N GLN A 154 -0.83 6.16 10.25
CA GLN A 154 -0.91 7.22 11.26
C GLN A 154 -2.26 7.91 11.23
N ASN A 155 -2.83 8.12 10.04
CA ASN A 155 -4.07 8.86 9.83
C ASN A 155 -5.26 7.94 9.50
N ILE A 156 -5.26 6.70 9.98
CA ILE A 156 -6.33 5.72 9.72
C ILE A 156 -7.70 6.12 10.33
N ASP A 157 -7.75 7.25 11.04
CA ASP A 157 -8.90 7.71 11.81
C ASP A 157 -9.68 8.74 11.03
N ASP A 158 -8.95 9.49 10.20
CA ASP A 158 -9.51 10.47 9.32
C ASP A 158 -9.99 9.78 8.04
N GLU A 159 -11.25 10.01 7.70
CA GLU A 159 -11.89 9.36 6.55
C GLU A 159 -11.32 9.87 5.22
N GLU A 160 -10.95 11.15 5.16
CA GLU A 160 -10.32 11.74 3.97
C GLU A 160 -8.88 11.23 3.81
N SER A 161 -8.06 11.31 4.87
CA SER A 161 -6.69 10.78 4.84
C SER A 161 -6.65 9.30 4.47
N ARG A 162 -7.55 8.46 5.00
CA ARG A 162 -7.60 7.03 4.64
C ARG A 162 -7.83 6.79 3.16
N ARG A 163 -8.76 7.52 2.54
CA ARG A 163 -9.05 7.36 1.11
C ARG A 163 -7.86 7.81 0.28
N ILE A 164 -7.25 8.94 0.61
CA ILE A 164 -6.14 9.52 -0.15
C ILE A 164 -4.89 8.64 -0.02
N TYR A 165 -4.43 8.36 1.20
CA TYR A 165 -3.21 7.57 1.40
C TYR A 165 -3.41 6.08 1.09
N GLY A 166 -4.63 5.56 1.23
CA GLY A 166 -4.95 4.19 0.84
C GLY A 166 -4.84 3.98 -0.68
N VAL A 167 -5.43 4.89 -1.46
CA VAL A 167 -5.30 4.88 -2.93
C VAL A 167 -3.85 5.10 -3.35
N ALA A 168 -3.15 6.06 -2.73
CA ALA A 168 -1.73 6.31 -3.01
C ALA A 168 -0.87 5.07 -2.76
N SER A 169 -1.09 4.37 -1.64
CA SER A 169 -0.36 3.14 -1.31
C SER A 169 -0.59 2.04 -2.34
N ILE A 170 -1.84 1.79 -2.72
CA ILE A 170 -2.19 0.76 -3.71
C ILE A 170 -1.55 1.07 -5.07
N LEU A 171 -1.64 2.33 -5.52
CA LEU A 171 -1.04 2.76 -6.78
C LEU A 171 0.48 2.65 -6.76
N SER A 172 1.14 3.11 -5.68
CA SER A 172 2.59 3.01 -5.56
C SER A 172 3.08 1.57 -5.50
N ILE A 173 2.35 0.67 -4.83
CA ILE A 173 2.67 -0.77 -4.80
C ILE A 173 2.51 -1.36 -6.21
N GLY A 174 1.41 -1.05 -6.90
CA GLY A 174 1.18 -1.53 -8.27
C GLY A 174 2.26 -1.08 -9.24
N ILE A 175 2.67 0.19 -9.18
CA ILE A 175 3.75 0.74 -10.01
C ILE A 175 5.09 0.05 -9.68
N LEU A 176 5.42 -0.11 -8.39
CA LEU A 176 6.64 -0.78 -7.95
C LEU A 176 6.70 -2.22 -8.48
N VAL A 177 5.63 -3.00 -8.29
CA VAL A 177 5.56 -4.40 -8.74
C VAL A 177 5.65 -4.48 -10.26
N SER A 178 4.93 -3.63 -10.98
CA SER A 178 4.99 -3.60 -12.45
C SER A 178 6.38 -3.28 -12.97
N LEU A 179 7.10 -2.37 -12.31
CA LEU A 179 8.43 -1.94 -12.71
C LEU A 179 9.49 -2.99 -12.36
N VAL A 180 9.39 -3.62 -11.20
CA VAL A 180 10.23 -4.78 -10.82
C VAL A 180 10.03 -5.93 -11.81
N ASN A 181 8.79 -6.23 -12.17
CA ASN A 181 8.50 -7.29 -13.14
C ASN A 181 8.99 -6.94 -14.56
N TYR A 182 8.85 -5.69 -14.99
CA TYR A 182 9.34 -5.24 -16.29
C TYR A 182 10.87 -5.25 -16.39
N ILE A 183 11.58 -4.80 -15.34
CA ILE A 183 13.04 -4.68 -15.36
C ILE A 183 13.72 -6.02 -15.07
N TRP A 184 13.12 -6.85 -14.21
CA TRP A 184 13.76 -8.07 -13.71
C TRP A 184 12.92 -9.34 -13.78
N GLY A 185 11.81 -9.36 -14.52
CA GLY A 185 10.98 -10.55 -14.68
C GLY A 185 11.82 -11.81 -15.01
N ASP A 186 12.80 -11.65 -15.91
CA ASP A 186 13.65 -12.76 -16.35
C ASP A 186 14.83 -13.05 -15.39
N ARG A 187 15.43 -12.03 -14.76
CA ARG A 187 16.58 -12.20 -13.84
C ARG A 187 16.19 -12.64 -12.43
N VAL A 188 15.00 -12.25 -11.97
CA VAL A 188 14.45 -12.68 -10.67
C VAL A 188 14.24 -14.20 -10.63
N ALA A 189 13.97 -14.81 -11.79
CA ALA A 189 13.85 -16.25 -11.96
C ALA A 189 15.17 -17.01 -11.72
N GLU A 190 16.33 -16.39 -12.02
CA GLU A 190 17.65 -17.00 -11.91
C GLU A 190 18.27 -16.88 -10.51
N TRP A 191 17.98 -15.80 -9.77
CA TRP A 191 18.58 -15.51 -8.46
C TRP A 191 18.03 -16.34 -7.30
N ILE A 192 16.89 -17.01 -7.49
CA ILE A 192 16.27 -17.87 -6.49
C ILE A 192 16.39 -19.31 -6.99
N PRO A 193 17.14 -20.20 -6.32
CA PRO A 193 17.23 -21.59 -6.75
C PRO A 193 15.82 -22.18 -6.79
N GLY A 194 15.41 -22.79 -7.92
CA GLY A 194 14.09 -23.44 -8.10
C GLY A 194 13.11 -22.79 -9.10
N GLY A 195 13.56 -21.84 -9.93
CA GLY A 195 12.81 -21.33 -11.08
C GLY A 195 11.67 -20.36 -10.74
N ILE A 196 11.05 -19.79 -11.78
CA ILE A 196 9.93 -18.80 -11.74
C ILE A 196 8.82 -19.24 -10.78
N GLU A 197 8.60 -20.55 -10.66
CA GLU A 197 7.52 -21.15 -9.90
C GLU A 197 7.77 -21.07 -8.38
N ARG A 198 9.01 -21.25 -7.86
CA ARG A 198 9.31 -21.01 -6.43
C ARG A 198 9.20 -19.53 -6.06
N THR A 199 9.50 -18.64 -7.00
CA THR A 199 9.43 -17.19 -6.82
C THR A 199 7.98 -16.73 -6.59
N GLU A 200 7.03 -17.28 -7.34
CA GLU A 200 5.61 -17.05 -7.14
C GLU A 200 5.14 -17.53 -5.76
N GLN A 201 5.58 -18.73 -5.31
CA GLN A 201 5.20 -19.26 -4.00
C GLN A 201 5.74 -18.40 -2.85
N ILE A 202 7.00 -17.97 -2.91
CA ILE A 202 7.62 -17.09 -1.92
C ILE A 202 6.88 -15.75 -1.88
N PHE A 203 6.56 -15.17 -3.04
CA PHE A 203 5.80 -13.93 -3.14
C PHE A 203 4.42 -14.06 -2.46
N TRP A 204 3.65 -15.07 -2.80
CA TRP A 204 2.32 -15.29 -2.21
C TRP A 204 2.40 -15.54 -0.69
N THR A 205 3.42 -16.24 -0.22
CA THR A 205 3.64 -16.50 1.21
C THR A 205 3.96 -15.21 1.97
N LEU A 206 4.89 -14.40 1.45
CA LEU A 206 5.25 -13.10 2.04
C LEU A 206 4.07 -12.12 2.01
N TRP A 207 3.31 -12.10 0.91
CA TRP A 207 2.08 -11.31 0.78
C TRP A 207 1.04 -11.71 1.82
N TYR A 208 0.88 -13.02 2.07
CA TYR A 208 -0.06 -13.53 3.05
C TYR A 208 0.35 -13.19 4.49
N LEU A 209 1.64 -13.33 4.83
CA LEU A 209 2.18 -12.91 6.12
C LEU A 209 2.00 -11.39 6.34
N PHE A 210 2.23 -10.59 5.31
CA PHE A 210 1.98 -9.16 5.33
C PHE A 210 0.50 -8.85 5.59
N MET A 211 -0.42 -9.47 4.86
CA MET A 211 -1.87 -9.35 5.05
C MET A 211 -2.32 -9.73 6.48
N ILE A 212 -1.78 -10.82 7.04
CA ILE A 212 -2.06 -11.23 8.43
C ILE A 212 -1.56 -10.17 9.41
N ALA A 213 -0.34 -9.65 9.23
CA ALA A 213 0.22 -8.61 10.08
C ALA A 213 -0.64 -7.33 10.04
N MET A 214 -1.09 -6.92 8.85
CA MET A 214 -2.03 -5.80 8.66
C MET A 214 -3.32 -6.02 9.45
N MET A 215 -3.88 -7.23 9.40
CA MET A 215 -5.10 -7.59 10.13
C MET A 215 -4.88 -7.61 11.64
N MET A 216 -3.78 -8.17 12.14
CA MET A 216 -3.45 -8.13 13.56
C MET A 216 -3.32 -6.70 14.08
N VAL A 217 -2.59 -5.83 13.36
CA VAL A 217 -2.43 -4.42 13.74
C VAL A 217 -3.77 -3.67 13.73
N GLY A 218 -4.59 -3.87 12.70
CA GLY A 218 -5.92 -3.26 12.58
C GLY A 218 -6.88 -3.70 13.68
N THR A 219 -6.94 -5.01 13.96
CA THR A 219 -7.81 -5.57 15.01
C THR A 219 -7.36 -5.17 16.42
N ILE A 220 -6.06 -5.22 16.73
CA ILE A 220 -5.51 -4.76 18.03
C ILE A 220 -5.85 -3.29 18.27
N ARG A 221 -5.73 -2.43 17.25
CA ARG A 221 -6.08 -1.00 17.38
C ARG A 221 -7.58 -0.79 17.54
N CYS A 222 -8.41 -1.51 16.78
CA CYS A 222 -9.87 -1.39 16.90
C CYS A 222 -10.36 -1.84 18.29
N VAL A 223 -9.79 -2.93 18.84
CA VAL A 223 -10.06 -3.39 20.20
C VAL A 223 -9.59 -2.37 21.25
N ARG A 224 -8.41 -1.75 21.08
CA ARG A 224 -7.93 -0.67 21.95
C ARG A 224 -8.88 0.54 21.93
N ARG A 225 -9.44 0.91 20.78
CA ARG A 225 -10.40 2.03 20.65
C ARG A 225 -11.77 1.73 21.21
N GLN A 226 -12.25 0.51 21.04
CA GLN A 226 -13.46 0.04 21.67
C GLN A 226 -13.35 0.14 23.21
N ARG A 227 -12.18 -0.21 23.77
CA ARG A 227 -11.89 0.00 25.20
C ARG A 227 -11.89 1.47 25.62
N GLN A 228 -11.47 2.39 24.75
CA GLN A 228 -11.48 3.84 25.01
C GLN A 228 -12.83 4.53 24.71
N LYS A 229 -13.91 3.78 24.41
CA LYS A 229 -15.26 4.30 24.06
C LYS A 229 -15.31 5.32 22.90
N LYS A 230 -14.26 5.44 22.08
CA LYS A 230 -14.20 6.38 20.94
C LYS A 230 -14.96 5.90 19.69
N GLU A 231 -15.26 4.61 19.58
CA GLU A 231 -15.97 4.03 18.43
C GLU A 231 -17.15 3.12 18.82
N LYS A 232 -18.19 3.09 17.98
CA LYS A 232 -19.38 2.22 18.16
C LYS A 232 -19.05 0.77 17.78
N LYS A 233 -19.51 -0.19 18.60
CA LYS A 233 -19.25 -1.65 18.44
C LYS A 233 -19.47 -2.19 17.02
N TYR A 234 -20.49 -1.74 16.31
CA TYR A 234 -20.80 -2.25 14.97
C TYR A 234 -19.72 -1.91 13.93
N LYS A 235 -19.01 -0.78 14.06
CA LYS A 235 -17.93 -0.41 13.14
C LYS A 235 -16.73 -1.36 13.26
N THR A 236 -16.42 -1.77 14.49
CA THR A 236 -15.39 -2.79 14.77
C THR A 236 -15.77 -4.13 14.16
N VAL A 237 -17.00 -4.59 14.41
CA VAL A 237 -17.51 -5.87 13.88
C VAL A 237 -17.53 -5.87 12.36
N LEU A 238 -17.99 -4.78 11.73
CA LEU A 238 -18.01 -4.61 10.28
C LEU A 238 -16.60 -4.63 9.68
N PHE A 239 -15.64 -3.91 10.28
CA PHE A 239 -14.24 -3.93 9.84
C PHE A 239 -13.64 -5.33 9.92
N THR A 240 -13.81 -6.03 11.05
CA THR A 240 -13.35 -7.41 11.19
C THR A 240 -14.00 -8.35 10.17
N GLY A 241 -15.29 -8.17 9.87
CA GLY A 241 -16.01 -8.97 8.87
C GLY A 241 -15.49 -8.74 7.45
N ILE A 242 -15.31 -7.48 7.06
CA ILE A 242 -14.77 -7.12 5.72
C ILE A 242 -13.35 -7.67 5.56
N MET A 243 -12.49 -7.49 6.56
CA MET A 243 -11.12 -7.99 6.50
C MET A 243 -11.07 -9.52 6.45
N ALA A 244 -11.91 -10.22 7.22
CA ALA A 244 -12.01 -11.67 7.16
C ALA A 244 -12.49 -12.16 5.78
N ALA A 245 -13.44 -11.47 5.15
CA ALA A 245 -13.90 -11.79 3.79
C ALA A 245 -12.79 -11.61 2.74
N ILE A 246 -12.01 -10.53 2.83
CA ILE A 246 -10.85 -10.30 1.95
C ILE A 246 -9.82 -11.42 2.16
N MET A 247 -9.54 -11.81 3.41
CA MET A 247 -8.58 -12.86 3.72
C MET A 247 -9.03 -14.25 3.21
N PHE A 248 -10.33 -14.52 3.26
CA PHE A 248 -10.90 -15.74 2.69
C PHE A 248 -10.79 -15.75 1.17
N ALA A 249 -11.09 -14.62 0.51
CA ALA A 249 -10.96 -14.49 -0.95
C ALA A 249 -9.50 -14.67 -1.41
N THR A 250 -8.52 -14.11 -0.69
CA THR A 250 -7.10 -14.27 -1.03
C THR A 250 -6.60 -15.70 -0.77
N LEU A 251 -7.03 -16.35 0.31
CA LEU A 251 -6.76 -17.76 0.55
C LEU A 251 -7.34 -18.67 -0.54
N TRP A 252 -8.59 -18.41 -0.93
CA TRP A 252 -9.26 -19.14 -1.99
C TRP A 252 -8.50 -19.02 -3.31
N GLN A 253 -8.10 -17.79 -3.66
CA GLN A 253 -7.30 -17.53 -4.86
C GLN A 253 -5.96 -18.25 -4.80
N TYR A 254 -5.24 -18.16 -3.68
CA TYR A 254 -3.96 -18.86 -3.45
C TYR A 254 -4.10 -20.37 -3.58
N GLN A 255 -5.13 -20.95 -2.98
CA GLN A 255 -5.38 -22.38 -3.05
C GLN A 255 -5.67 -22.82 -4.49
N ASN A 256 -6.40 -22.01 -5.26
CA ASN A 256 -6.70 -22.30 -6.65
C ASN A 256 -5.45 -22.23 -7.55
N THR A 257 -4.58 -21.22 -7.37
CA THR A 257 -3.29 -21.16 -8.08
C THR A 257 -2.37 -22.31 -7.69
N MET A 258 -2.28 -22.64 -6.40
CA MET A 258 -1.45 -23.75 -5.92
C MET A 258 -1.95 -25.13 -6.34
N GLN A 259 -3.27 -25.33 -6.45
CA GLN A 259 -3.84 -26.56 -7.01
C GLN A 259 -3.51 -26.68 -8.50
N GLY A 260 -3.60 -25.58 -9.25
CA GLY A 260 -3.17 -25.53 -10.64
C GLY A 260 -1.69 -25.91 -10.81
N GLN A 261 -0.81 -25.38 -9.96
CA GLN A 261 0.61 -25.72 -10.00
C GLN A 261 0.90 -27.16 -9.59
N ARG A 262 0.27 -27.68 -8.53
CA ARG A 262 0.42 -29.10 -8.16
C ARG A 262 -0.05 -30.05 -9.25
N ARG A 263 -1.15 -29.72 -9.94
CA ARG A 263 -1.64 -30.48 -11.09
C ARG A 263 -0.59 -30.51 -12.21
N ASN A 264 -0.01 -29.36 -12.54
CA ASN A 264 1.04 -29.26 -13.56
C ASN A 264 2.33 -29.99 -13.16
N MET A 265 2.71 -29.98 -11.88
CA MET A 265 3.88 -30.70 -11.38
C MET A 265 3.71 -32.22 -11.49
N GLY A 266 2.51 -32.74 -11.18
CA GLY A 266 2.18 -34.14 -11.39
C GLY A 266 2.19 -34.55 -12.88
N ILE A 267 1.72 -33.66 -13.76
CA ILE A 267 1.79 -33.88 -15.21
C ILE A 267 3.25 -33.92 -15.69
N TRP A 268 4.09 -33.00 -15.21
CA TRP A 268 5.52 -32.94 -15.56
C TRP A 268 6.30 -34.17 -15.09
N SER A 269 6.15 -34.57 -13.82
CA SER A 269 6.79 -35.79 -13.29
C SER A 269 6.31 -37.05 -14.01
N GLY A 270 5.01 -37.10 -14.36
CA GLY A 270 4.44 -38.20 -15.12
C GLY A 270 4.97 -38.25 -16.56
N ALA A 271 5.20 -37.09 -17.20
CA ALA A 271 5.79 -37.01 -18.53
C ALA A 271 7.22 -37.59 -18.53
N GLN A 272 8.03 -37.25 -17.53
CA GLN A 272 9.39 -37.76 -17.38
C GLN A 272 9.42 -39.27 -17.15
N GLN A 273 8.65 -39.78 -16.19
CA GLN A 273 8.55 -41.23 -15.92
C GLN A 273 8.06 -42.02 -17.15
N TYR A 274 7.14 -41.43 -17.90
CA TYR A 274 6.61 -42.03 -19.12
C TYR A 274 7.67 -42.09 -20.22
N ALA A 275 8.46 -41.03 -20.41
CA ALA A 275 9.61 -41.04 -21.34
C ALA A 275 10.67 -42.08 -20.97
N GLU A 276 11.03 -42.18 -19.69
CA GLU A 276 11.98 -43.18 -19.19
C GLU A 276 11.48 -44.60 -19.47
N THR A 277 10.19 -44.85 -19.23
CA THR A 277 9.58 -46.16 -19.47
C THR A 277 9.56 -46.52 -20.96
N LEU A 278 9.29 -45.54 -21.82
CA LEU A 278 9.31 -45.72 -23.27
C LEU A 278 10.72 -46.00 -23.80
N LEU A 279 11.72 -45.24 -23.35
CA LEU A 279 13.10 -45.45 -23.76
C LEU A 279 13.58 -46.86 -23.38
N LYS A 280 13.30 -47.30 -22.14
CA LYS A 280 13.62 -48.64 -21.66
C LYS A 280 12.97 -49.73 -22.52
N LYS A 281 11.72 -49.50 -22.95
CA LYS A 281 10.98 -50.45 -23.80
C LYS A 281 11.50 -50.47 -25.24
N ASP A 282 11.73 -49.31 -25.84
CA ASP A 282 12.12 -49.18 -27.25
C ASP A 282 13.57 -49.61 -27.50
N LYS A 283 14.45 -49.35 -26.53
CA LYS A 283 15.89 -49.66 -26.60
C LYS A 283 16.28 -50.91 -25.81
N ASN A 284 15.32 -51.57 -25.16
CA ASN A 284 15.52 -52.77 -24.34
C ASN A 284 16.68 -52.60 -23.32
N LEU A 285 16.69 -51.45 -22.64
CA LEU A 285 17.74 -51.06 -21.69
C LEU A 285 17.45 -51.64 -20.30
N GLU A 286 18.50 -52.10 -19.61
CA GLU A 286 18.44 -52.39 -18.17
C GLU A 286 18.45 -51.07 -17.36
N ASN A 287 17.86 -51.07 -16.17
CA ASN A 287 17.61 -49.85 -15.38
C ASN A 287 18.89 -49.06 -15.00
N ASP A 288 20.05 -49.70 -15.05
CA ASP A 288 21.32 -49.16 -14.57
C ASP A 288 22.08 -48.33 -15.61
N TRP A 289 21.63 -48.32 -16.87
CA TRP A 289 22.29 -47.59 -17.97
C TRP A 289 21.72 -46.20 -18.26
N LEU A 290 20.76 -45.73 -17.46
CA LEU A 290 20.26 -44.36 -17.54
C LEU A 290 21.14 -43.44 -16.66
N ILE A 291 21.80 -42.47 -17.30
CA ILE A 291 22.86 -41.66 -16.68
C ILE A 291 22.32 -40.31 -16.23
N GLY A 292 21.37 -39.76 -16.98
CA GLY A 292 20.81 -38.45 -16.67
C GLY A 292 19.53 -38.15 -17.43
N ASP A 293 18.74 -37.28 -16.84
CA ASP A 293 17.52 -36.73 -17.38
C ASP A 293 17.61 -35.21 -17.39
N GLU A 294 17.38 -34.60 -18.55
CA GLU A 294 17.16 -33.18 -18.69
C GLU A 294 15.74 -32.97 -19.20
N SER A 295 14.94 -32.14 -18.53
CA SER A 295 13.62 -31.80 -19.02
C SER A 295 13.31 -30.33 -18.88
N TRP A 296 12.67 -29.77 -19.91
CA TRP A 296 12.22 -28.39 -19.93
C TRP A 296 10.85 -28.28 -20.56
N ARG A 297 10.13 -27.22 -20.20
CA ARG A 297 8.78 -26.96 -20.71
C ARG A 297 8.85 -26.04 -21.91
N ASP A 298 8.23 -26.44 -23.01
CA ASP A 298 8.16 -25.67 -24.26
C ASP A 298 6.69 -25.29 -24.55
N GLY A 299 6.18 -24.29 -23.81
CA GLY A 299 4.79 -23.84 -23.90
C GLY A 299 3.89 -24.33 -22.76
N LYS A 300 2.57 -24.37 -22.99
CA LYS A 300 1.58 -24.66 -21.91
C LYS A 300 1.43 -26.16 -21.60
N ASN A 301 1.54 -27.03 -22.61
CA ASN A 301 1.28 -28.47 -22.49
C ASN A 301 2.33 -29.34 -23.19
N THR A 302 3.44 -28.77 -23.63
CA THR A 302 4.51 -29.53 -24.31
C THR A 302 5.73 -29.57 -23.41
N TYR A 303 6.24 -30.77 -23.23
CA TYR A 303 7.39 -31.10 -22.39
C TYR A 303 8.43 -31.75 -23.28
N GLN A 304 9.65 -31.23 -23.22
CA GLN A 304 10.78 -31.86 -23.88
C GLN A 304 11.59 -32.59 -22.82
N VAL A 305 11.78 -33.89 -23.00
CA VAL A 305 12.54 -34.75 -22.10
C VAL A 305 13.69 -35.35 -22.89
N ARG A 306 14.91 -34.98 -22.53
CA ARG A 306 16.14 -35.57 -23.04
C ARG A 306 16.67 -36.55 -22.00
N LEU A 307 16.97 -37.75 -22.46
CA LEU A 307 17.49 -38.83 -21.64
C LEU A 307 18.87 -39.21 -22.18
N THR A 308 19.84 -39.31 -21.28
CA THR A 308 21.21 -39.76 -21.57
C THR A 308 21.38 -41.17 -21.03
N TYR A 309 21.85 -42.08 -21.88
CA TYR A 309 21.95 -43.50 -21.57
C TYR A 309 23.16 -44.16 -22.25
N TYR A 310 23.59 -45.31 -21.73
CA TYR A 310 24.54 -46.18 -22.45
C TYR A 310 23.77 -47.14 -23.36
N ALA A 311 24.14 -47.19 -24.64
CA ALA A 311 23.44 -48.02 -25.63
C ALA A 311 23.69 -49.53 -25.44
N ASP A 312 24.87 -49.90 -24.92
CA ASP A 312 25.28 -51.27 -24.63
C ASP A 312 26.39 -51.32 -23.56
N ALA A 313 26.75 -52.53 -23.13
CA ALA A 313 27.76 -52.77 -22.09
C ALA A 313 29.19 -52.38 -22.49
N ASP A 314 29.48 -52.24 -23.78
CA ASP A 314 30.79 -51.80 -24.26
C ASP A 314 30.86 -50.26 -24.25
N ALA A 315 29.75 -49.59 -24.58
CA ALA A 315 29.57 -48.16 -24.42
C ALA A 315 29.67 -47.73 -22.95
N GLU A 316 29.15 -48.51 -22.00
CA GLU A 316 29.33 -48.25 -20.57
C GLU A 316 30.82 -48.31 -20.15
N LYS A 317 31.56 -49.33 -20.62
CA LYS A 317 32.99 -49.49 -20.29
C LYS A 317 33.87 -48.41 -20.92
N GLU A 318 33.49 -47.95 -22.11
CA GLU A 318 34.20 -46.90 -22.85
C GLU A 318 33.73 -45.49 -22.46
N GLY A 319 32.67 -45.37 -21.67
CA GLY A 319 32.05 -44.09 -21.31
C GLY A 319 31.36 -43.39 -22.50
N ARG A 320 30.91 -44.13 -23.52
CA ARG A 320 30.21 -43.59 -24.70
C ARG A 320 28.73 -43.36 -24.40
N GLU A 321 28.38 -42.11 -24.13
CA GLU A 321 27.02 -41.68 -23.83
C GLU A 321 26.18 -41.50 -25.10
N SER A 322 24.91 -41.92 -25.06
CA SER A 322 23.91 -41.72 -26.11
C SER A 322 22.77 -40.86 -25.58
N GLU A 323 22.22 -39.99 -26.42
CA GLU A 323 21.11 -39.10 -26.04
C GLU A 323 19.86 -39.41 -26.87
N TYR A 324 18.68 -39.35 -26.24
CA TYR A 324 17.40 -39.43 -26.95
C TYR A 324 16.40 -38.41 -26.40
N GLN A 325 15.62 -37.79 -27.29
CA GLN A 325 14.72 -36.70 -26.94
C GLN A 325 13.27 -37.02 -27.30
N TYR A 326 12.39 -36.87 -26.32
CA TYR A 326 10.95 -37.00 -26.48
C TYR A 326 10.29 -35.64 -26.38
N ILE A 327 9.42 -35.34 -27.34
CA ILE A 327 8.48 -34.22 -27.25
C ILE A 327 7.14 -34.79 -26.82
N ILE A 328 6.74 -34.50 -25.59
CA ILE A 328 5.53 -35.04 -24.96
C ILE A 328 4.52 -33.91 -24.82
N ARG A 329 3.38 -34.06 -25.47
CA ARG A 329 2.25 -33.14 -25.36
C ARG A 329 1.18 -33.75 -24.46
N PHE A 330 0.75 -33.02 -23.45
CA PHE A 330 -0.34 -33.46 -22.57
C PHE A 330 -1.69 -32.89 -23.03
N ASP A 331 -2.64 -33.77 -23.29
CA ASP A 331 -4.05 -33.45 -23.54
C ASP A 331 -4.91 -33.95 -22.36
N GLU A 332 -5.89 -33.14 -21.92
CA GLU A 332 -6.76 -33.51 -20.80
C GLU A 332 -7.70 -34.67 -21.15
N ILE A 333 -7.95 -34.95 -22.44
CA ILE A 333 -8.84 -36.02 -22.93
C ILE A 333 -8.05 -37.27 -23.33
N GLU A 334 -6.94 -37.08 -24.06
CA GLU A 334 -6.17 -38.20 -24.65
C GLU A 334 -4.92 -38.58 -23.83
N GLY A 335 -4.58 -37.82 -22.79
CA GLY A 335 -3.38 -38.06 -21.96
C GLY A 335 -2.09 -37.63 -22.63
N TYR A 336 -1.01 -38.40 -22.49
CA TYR A 336 0.31 -38.07 -23.05
C TYR A 336 0.42 -38.48 -24.52
N LEU A 337 0.41 -37.50 -25.43
CA LEU A 337 0.64 -37.64 -26.86
C LEU A 337 2.12 -37.37 -27.19
N ILE A 338 2.81 -38.32 -27.81
CA ILE A 338 4.26 -38.22 -28.03
C ILE A 338 4.60 -38.03 -29.50
N LYS A 339 5.58 -37.15 -29.73
CA LYS A 339 6.38 -37.10 -30.95
C LYS A 339 7.83 -37.40 -30.56
N SER A 340 8.29 -38.61 -30.87
CA SER A 340 9.69 -38.99 -30.65
C SER A 340 10.55 -38.36 -31.74
N GLU A 341 11.66 -37.71 -31.34
CA GLU A 341 12.60 -37.15 -32.29
C GLU A 341 13.99 -37.65 -31.88
N GLY A 342 14.58 -38.52 -32.70
CA GLY A 342 15.94 -38.99 -32.45
C GLY A 342 16.87 -37.79 -32.53
N VAL A 343 17.62 -37.52 -31.46
CA VAL A 343 18.71 -36.55 -31.51
C VAL A 343 19.79 -37.20 -32.39
N PRO A 344 20.35 -36.50 -33.40
CA PRO A 344 21.52 -37.03 -34.09
C PRO A 344 22.60 -37.27 -33.05
N GLU A 345 23.16 -38.50 -33.02
CA GLU A 345 24.26 -38.86 -32.13
C GLU A 345 25.32 -37.74 -32.21
N LYS A 346 25.73 -37.22 -31.04
CA LYS A 346 26.92 -36.35 -31.00
C LYS A 346 28.09 -37.21 -31.47
N GLU A 347 28.58 -36.94 -32.68
CA GLU A 347 29.88 -37.45 -33.16
C GLU A 347 31.02 -36.97 -32.28
#